data_AF-A0ABD3H809-F1
#
_entry.id   AF-A0ABD3H809-F1
#
_cell.length_a   1.000
_cell.length_b   1.000
_cell.length_c   1.000
_cell.angle_alpha   90.00
_cell.angle_beta   90.00
_cell.angle_gamma   90.00
#
_symmetry.space_group_name_H-M   'P 1'
#
loop_
_entity.id
_entity.type
_entity.pdbx_description
1 polymer ?
#
loop_
_entity_poly.entity_id
_entity_poly.type
_entity_poly.pdbx_seq_one_letter_code
_entity_poly.pdbx_strand_id
1 'polypeptide(L)'
;MGPVLSHVMVLLALIAGGHATLGPAHTNNWAVLVCTSRYWFNYRHMANTLSLYRTVKRLGIPDDHIILMLADDMACNARNKYPAHVFNNEDHRLNLYGDNVEVDYRGYEVTVENFLRLLTGRHDAAVPRSKRLLTDENSNILLYMTGHGGDKFLKFQDAGDIQSNDLADAFAQMYEKKRYRELLVMVDTCQAATLHSQLYSPGVFAMGSSLKGENSYSHHLDPDVGVTVVDRFTYYTLQFFENLDIFSNTTLQSLLRSYDPKLLDSHMHYRNDLFSRPLDKVLLTDFFGSVMEVEHTRTSYPMYGDDMGVYEPEEEVEALKASPFSEEEVSEVPINPGKFQSTSDLQVTLGLLTLVIIVSVVSVTLLGKGDIVVVIFSSNVEIGGGYYSPKDENDVQRRHKRSDLNGPAKSVALQEPWHVLTNINIQFYVVIEGRWLTSGTGPKAVPHLVP
;
A
#
# COMPACT_ATOMS: atom_id res chain seq x y z
N MET A 1 42.70 -40.86 41.69
CA MET A 1 41.46 -40.47 41.00
C MET A 1 41.69 -39.16 40.22
N GLY A 2 42.49 -39.18 39.16
CA GLY A 2 43.04 -37.95 38.55
C GLY A 2 43.10 -37.87 37.02
N PRO A 3 43.17 -38.97 36.24
CA PRO A 3 43.19 -38.86 34.77
C PRO A 3 41.90 -39.26 34.06
N VAL A 4 40.98 -39.97 34.75
CA VAL A 4 39.75 -40.50 34.12
C VAL A 4 38.66 -39.43 34.00
N LEU A 5 38.59 -38.46 34.92
CA LEU A 5 37.61 -37.37 34.86
C LEU A 5 37.86 -36.38 33.71
N SER A 6 39.14 -36.15 33.37
CA SER A 6 39.52 -35.20 32.31
C SER A 6 39.11 -35.69 30.92
N HIS A 7 39.25 -36.99 30.66
CA HIS A 7 38.85 -37.57 29.38
C HIS A 7 37.33 -37.65 29.22
N VAL A 8 36.58 -37.84 30.31
CA VAL A 8 35.10 -37.84 30.27
C VAL A 8 34.55 -36.43 30.04
N MET A 9 35.16 -35.37 30.58
CA MET A 9 34.74 -33.99 30.29
C MET A 9 35.09 -33.54 28.87
N VAL A 10 36.21 -33.99 28.29
CA VAL A 10 36.55 -33.71 26.88
C VAL A 10 35.62 -34.47 25.93
N LEU A 11 35.22 -35.70 26.27
CA LEU A 11 34.24 -36.45 25.47
C LEU A 11 32.83 -35.83 25.54
N LEU A 12 32.42 -35.31 26.70
CA LEU A 12 31.16 -34.55 26.85
C LEU A 12 31.20 -33.20 26.12
N ALA A 13 32.37 -32.53 26.06
CA ALA A 13 32.54 -31.30 25.28
C ALA A 13 32.54 -31.55 23.75
N LEU A 14 32.96 -32.74 23.30
CA LEU A 14 32.89 -33.15 21.89
C LEU A 14 31.47 -33.60 21.48
N ILE A 15 30.67 -34.13 22.41
CA ILE A 15 29.24 -34.42 22.18
C ILE A 15 28.39 -33.14 22.30
N ALA A 16 28.83 -32.16 23.09
CA ALA A 16 28.30 -30.80 23.15
C ALA A 16 28.92 -29.87 22.10
N GLY A 17 29.52 -30.43 21.04
CA GLY A 17 29.83 -29.71 19.82
C GLY A 17 28.52 -29.17 19.26
N GLY A 18 28.25 -27.90 19.56
CA GLY A 18 27.08 -27.18 19.12
C GLY A 18 26.92 -27.36 17.62
N HIS A 19 26.02 -28.28 17.24
CA HIS A 19 25.23 -28.05 16.06
C HIS A 19 24.61 -26.69 16.35
N ALA A 20 25.01 -25.67 15.60
CA ALA A 20 24.15 -24.52 15.41
C ALA A 20 22.80 -25.13 15.09
N THR A 21 21.89 -25.10 16.06
CA THR A 21 20.53 -25.57 15.87
C THR A 21 20.01 -24.66 14.78
N LEU A 22 20.07 -25.13 13.52
CA LEU A 22 19.22 -24.62 12.47
C LEU A 22 17.85 -24.71 13.13
N GLY A 23 17.29 -23.57 13.53
CA GLY A 23 15.92 -23.55 14.03
C GLY A 23 15.04 -24.29 13.04
N PRO A 24 13.92 -24.89 13.48
CA PRO A 24 13.04 -25.61 12.56
C PRO A 24 12.81 -24.79 11.30
N ALA A 25 12.90 -25.47 10.14
CA ALA A 25 12.64 -24.84 8.86
C ALA A 25 11.26 -24.18 8.91
N HIS A 26 11.16 -22.99 8.31
CA HIS A 26 9.88 -22.31 8.18
C HIS A 26 8.91 -23.20 7.39
N THR A 27 7.62 -23.14 7.71
CA THR A 27 6.60 -23.99 7.09
C THR A 27 5.83 -23.28 5.99
N ASN A 28 5.84 -21.94 6.01
CA ASN A 28 5.15 -21.12 5.03
C ASN A 28 5.80 -19.72 4.93
N ASN A 29 5.58 -19.06 3.81
CA ASN A 29 6.07 -17.71 3.50
C ASN A 29 4.89 -16.81 3.15
N TRP A 30 4.87 -15.62 3.74
CA TRP A 30 3.89 -14.57 3.46
C TRP A 30 4.56 -13.33 2.90
N ALA A 31 3.85 -12.62 2.02
CA ALA A 31 4.27 -11.32 1.54
C ALA A 31 3.24 -10.24 1.92
N VAL A 32 3.71 -9.11 2.41
CA VAL A 32 2.90 -7.89 2.63
C VAL A 32 3.53 -6.79 1.79
N LEU A 33 2.83 -6.38 0.74
CA LEU A 33 3.33 -5.45 -0.28
C LEU A 33 2.50 -4.17 -0.26
N VAL A 34 3.14 -3.04 0.06
CA VAL A 34 2.43 -1.80 0.38
C VAL A 34 2.93 -0.64 -0.49
N CYS A 35 2.06 -0.17 -1.38
CA CYS A 35 2.18 1.14 -2.01
C CYS A 35 1.43 2.17 -1.15
N THR A 36 2.16 3.09 -0.53
CA THR A 36 1.56 4.07 0.40
C THR A 36 1.18 5.39 -0.27
N SER A 37 1.52 5.60 -1.54
CA SER A 37 1.39 6.88 -2.22
C SER A 37 0.21 6.95 -3.18
N ARG A 38 -0.32 8.16 -3.36
CA ARG A 38 -1.41 8.47 -4.29
C ARG A 38 -1.00 9.47 -5.34
N TYR A 39 -1.88 9.70 -6.31
CA TYR A 39 -1.73 10.63 -7.42
C TYR A 39 -0.81 10.15 -8.54
N TRP A 40 -1.10 10.61 -9.76
CA TRP A 40 -0.45 10.16 -11.00
C TRP A 40 1.08 10.33 -10.98
N PHE A 41 1.60 11.41 -10.40
CA PHE A 41 3.05 11.65 -10.33
C PHE A 41 3.81 10.64 -9.45
N ASN A 42 3.08 9.79 -8.71
CA ASN A 42 3.63 8.71 -7.89
C ASN A 42 3.39 7.32 -8.51
N TYR A 43 3.08 7.26 -9.81
CA TYR A 43 2.85 6.02 -10.55
C TYR A 43 3.84 4.90 -10.22
N ARG A 44 5.13 5.22 -10.17
CA ARG A 44 6.22 4.29 -9.84
C ARG A 44 6.02 3.51 -8.54
N HIS A 45 5.45 4.08 -7.47
CA HIS A 45 5.29 3.34 -6.22
C HIS A 45 4.29 2.17 -6.37
N MET A 46 3.27 2.36 -7.19
CA MET A 46 2.32 1.28 -7.51
C MET A 46 2.98 0.25 -8.43
N ALA A 47 3.70 0.69 -9.46
CA ALA A 47 4.42 -0.19 -10.38
C ALA A 47 5.51 -1.02 -9.65
N ASN A 48 6.26 -0.43 -8.73
CA ASN A 48 7.21 -1.10 -7.84
C ASN A 48 6.55 -2.25 -7.07
N THR A 49 5.42 -1.96 -6.42
CA THR A 49 4.68 -2.92 -5.59
C THR A 49 4.13 -4.07 -6.44
N LEU A 50 3.54 -3.76 -7.60
CA LEU A 50 3.05 -4.78 -8.54
C LEU A 50 4.19 -5.61 -9.15
N SER A 51 5.36 -5.04 -9.36
CA SER A 51 6.53 -5.77 -9.85
C SER A 51 7.02 -6.79 -8.82
N LEU A 52 7.06 -6.41 -7.55
CA LEU A 52 7.37 -7.31 -6.43
C LEU A 52 6.29 -8.38 -6.25
N TYR A 53 5.01 -8.03 -6.40
CA TYR A 53 3.88 -8.98 -6.39
C TYR A 53 4.05 -10.06 -7.45
N ARG A 54 4.37 -9.68 -8.69
CA ARG A 54 4.66 -10.65 -9.76
C ARG A 54 5.89 -11.50 -9.45
N THR A 55 6.90 -10.92 -8.79
CA THR A 55 8.13 -11.65 -8.42
C THR A 55 7.81 -12.75 -7.41
N VAL A 56 7.08 -12.45 -6.33
CA VAL A 56 6.71 -13.46 -5.31
C VAL A 56 5.79 -14.53 -5.88
N LYS A 57 4.84 -14.16 -6.76
CA LYS A 57 3.97 -15.14 -7.45
C LYS A 57 4.75 -16.06 -8.38
N ARG A 58 5.68 -15.50 -9.17
CA ARG A 58 6.56 -16.29 -10.04
C ARG A 58 7.43 -17.26 -9.23
N LEU A 59 7.78 -16.89 -8.01
CA LEU A 59 8.54 -17.73 -7.08
C LEU A 59 7.65 -18.67 -6.25
N GLY A 60 6.34 -18.68 -6.52
CA GLY A 60 5.40 -19.69 -6.06
C GLY A 60 4.57 -19.30 -4.84
N ILE A 61 4.73 -18.11 -4.25
CA ILE A 61 3.84 -17.70 -3.14
C ILE A 61 2.42 -17.51 -3.70
N PRO A 62 1.41 -18.24 -3.20
CA PRO A 62 0.03 -18.12 -3.66
C PRO A 62 -0.64 -16.83 -3.16
N ASP A 63 -1.72 -16.40 -3.82
CA ASP A 63 -2.40 -15.13 -3.50
C ASP A 63 -2.96 -15.08 -2.07
N ASP A 64 -3.40 -16.22 -1.51
CA ASP A 64 -3.87 -16.30 -0.14
C ASP A 64 -2.77 -16.10 0.93
N HIS A 65 -1.50 -16.05 0.50
CA HIS A 65 -0.33 -15.69 1.30
C HIS A 65 0.30 -14.34 0.89
N ILE A 66 -0.34 -13.57 0.01
CA ILE A 66 0.12 -12.24 -0.39
C ILE A 66 -0.94 -11.21 -0.01
N ILE A 67 -0.59 -10.28 0.87
CA ILE A 67 -1.42 -9.11 1.17
C ILE A 67 -0.93 -7.92 0.34
N LEU A 68 -1.75 -7.47 -0.61
CA LEU A 68 -1.44 -6.36 -1.50
C LEU A 68 -2.26 -5.11 -1.13
N MET A 69 -1.56 -4.02 -0.79
CA MET A 69 -2.14 -2.73 -0.45
C MET A 69 -1.75 -1.68 -1.49
N LEU A 70 -2.72 -1.17 -2.26
CA LEU A 70 -2.49 -0.12 -3.25
C LEU A 70 -3.30 1.13 -2.90
N ALA A 71 -2.59 2.20 -2.50
CA ALA A 71 -3.22 3.45 -2.07
C ALA A 71 -3.96 4.20 -3.19
N ASP A 72 -3.72 3.87 -4.46
CA ASP A 72 -4.40 4.45 -5.62
C ASP A 72 -4.46 3.42 -6.76
N ASP A 73 -5.24 3.74 -7.79
CA ASP A 73 -5.37 2.90 -8.99
C ASP A 73 -4.89 3.67 -10.23
N MET A 74 -3.65 3.41 -10.67
CA MET A 74 -3.13 4.02 -11.90
C MET A 74 -3.68 3.35 -13.15
N ALA A 75 -4.14 2.09 -13.07
CA ALA A 75 -4.69 1.36 -14.21
C ALA A 75 -6.02 1.99 -14.68
N CYS A 76 -6.82 2.50 -13.73
CA CYS A 76 -8.09 3.19 -13.98
C CYS A 76 -7.98 4.73 -14.00
N ASN A 77 -6.78 5.30 -13.93
CA ASN A 77 -6.61 6.75 -13.88
C ASN A 77 -6.93 7.40 -15.25
N ALA A 78 -7.68 8.50 -15.26
CA ALA A 78 -8.03 9.21 -16.51
C ALA A 78 -6.81 9.78 -17.27
N ARG A 79 -5.65 9.92 -16.63
CA ARG A 79 -4.39 10.31 -17.28
C ARG A 79 -3.68 9.14 -17.96
N ASN A 80 -4.08 7.90 -17.66
CA ASN A 80 -3.43 6.73 -18.21
C ASN A 80 -3.82 6.55 -19.68
N LYS A 81 -2.84 6.75 -20.57
CA LYS A 81 -2.97 6.50 -22.01
C LYS A 81 -3.28 5.02 -22.32
N TYR A 82 -2.93 4.11 -21.41
CA TYR A 82 -3.11 2.67 -21.53
C TYR A 82 -4.09 2.15 -20.46
N PRO A 83 -5.41 2.21 -20.69
CA PRO A 83 -6.40 1.75 -19.73
C PRO A 83 -6.16 0.31 -19.27
N ALA A 84 -6.35 0.03 -17.99
CA ALA A 84 -6.13 -1.27 -17.36
C ALA A 84 -4.68 -1.81 -17.43
N HIS A 85 -3.72 -0.95 -17.82
CA HIS A 85 -2.31 -1.33 -17.90
C HIS A 85 -1.45 -0.50 -16.96
N VAL A 86 -0.46 -1.17 -16.37
CA VAL A 86 0.58 -0.55 -15.54
C VAL A 86 1.93 -1.12 -15.97
N PHE A 87 2.93 -0.28 -16.18
CA PHE A 87 4.25 -0.68 -16.66
C PHE A 87 5.33 -0.26 -15.67
N ASN A 88 6.47 -0.95 -15.63
CA ASN A 88 7.67 -0.52 -14.90
C ASN A 88 8.84 -0.19 -15.86
N ASN A 89 8.58 -0.20 -17.17
CA ASN A 89 9.55 0.04 -18.22
C ASN A 89 8.86 0.75 -19.40
N GLU A 90 9.60 1.61 -20.09
CA GLU A 90 9.16 2.37 -21.27
C GLU A 90 8.88 1.48 -22.49
N ASP A 91 9.37 0.24 -22.52
CA ASP A 91 9.12 -0.69 -23.62
C ASP A 91 7.72 -1.33 -23.62
N HIS A 92 6.95 -1.09 -22.55
CA HIS A 92 5.57 -1.56 -22.32
C HIS A 92 5.37 -3.06 -22.56
N ARG A 93 6.41 -3.88 -22.43
CA ARG A 93 6.32 -5.33 -22.73
C ARG A 93 5.51 -6.12 -21.72
N LEU A 94 5.45 -5.64 -20.47
CA LEU A 94 4.85 -6.35 -19.36
C LEU A 94 3.78 -5.50 -18.67
N ASN A 95 2.50 -5.85 -18.87
CA ASN A 95 1.44 -5.32 -18.02
C ASN A 95 1.53 -5.92 -16.61
N LEU A 96 1.78 -5.06 -15.63
CA LEU A 96 1.90 -5.43 -14.23
C LEU A 96 0.55 -5.68 -13.55
N TYR A 97 -0.50 -4.99 -13.99
CA TYR A 97 -1.84 -5.07 -13.39
C TYR A 97 -2.55 -6.34 -13.86
N GLY A 98 -2.80 -6.49 -15.17
CA GLY A 98 -3.36 -7.71 -15.77
C GLY A 98 -4.59 -8.31 -15.05
N ASP A 99 -4.94 -9.55 -15.38
CA ASP A 99 -6.13 -10.21 -14.81
C ASP A 99 -5.85 -10.94 -13.49
N ASN A 100 -4.57 -11.11 -13.12
CA ASN A 100 -4.14 -12.01 -12.04
C ASN A 100 -3.65 -11.26 -10.79
N VAL A 101 -4.04 -9.99 -10.61
CA VAL A 101 -3.68 -9.20 -9.42
C VAL A 101 -4.85 -9.13 -8.46
N GLU A 102 -4.65 -9.70 -7.27
CA GLU A 102 -5.59 -9.61 -6.16
C GLU A 102 -5.16 -8.47 -5.23
N VAL A 103 -5.93 -7.38 -5.21
CA VAL A 103 -5.69 -6.24 -4.31
C VAL A 103 -6.61 -6.34 -3.09
N ASP A 104 -6.02 -6.49 -1.91
CA ASP A 104 -6.74 -6.67 -0.64
C ASP A 104 -7.19 -5.35 -0.01
N TYR A 105 -6.32 -4.34 -0.03
CA TYR A 105 -6.64 -3.00 0.46
C TYR A 105 -6.50 -1.99 -0.67
N ARG A 106 -7.61 -1.35 -1.03
CA ARG A 106 -7.68 -0.45 -2.19
C ARG A 106 -7.96 0.97 -1.76
N GLY A 107 -7.24 1.92 -2.33
CA GLY A 107 -7.55 3.34 -2.18
C GLY A 107 -7.60 3.75 -0.72
N TYR A 108 -8.77 4.24 -0.28
CA TYR A 108 -9.03 4.72 1.08
C TYR A 108 -8.83 3.67 2.18
N GLU A 109 -8.78 2.37 1.86
CA GLU A 109 -8.52 1.34 2.84
C GLU A 109 -7.02 1.24 3.23
N VAL A 110 -6.11 1.83 2.45
CA VAL A 110 -4.66 1.81 2.72
C VAL A 110 -4.30 2.89 3.74
N THR A 111 -4.67 2.67 5.00
CA THR A 111 -4.39 3.59 6.11
C THR A 111 -3.34 3.01 7.05
N VAL A 112 -2.68 3.88 7.82
CA VAL A 112 -1.75 3.47 8.89
C VAL A 112 -2.47 2.53 9.87
N GLU A 113 -3.71 2.86 10.25
CA GLU A 113 -4.52 2.04 11.15
C GLU A 113 -4.76 0.63 10.61
N ASN A 114 -5.20 0.49 9.36
CA ASN A 114 -5.44 -0.83 8.78
C ASN A 114 -4.15 -1.63 8.62
N PHE A 115 -3.06 -0.98 8.26
CA PHE A 115 -1.74 -1.62 8.18
C PHE A 115 -1.26 -2.13 9.55
N LEU A 116 -1.35 -1.32 10.60
CA LEU A 116 -0.99 -1.75 11.96
C LEU A 116 -1.91 -2.86 12.48
N ARG A 117 -3.21 -2.80 12.18
CA ARG A 117 -4.16 -3.88 12.51
C ARG A 117 -3.80 -5.18 11.81
N LEU A 118 -3.41 -5.13 10.53
CA LEU A 118 -2.95 -6.27 9.73
C LEU A 118 -1.76 -6.96 10.40
N LEU A 119 -0.71 -6.20 10.69
CA LEU A 119 0.50 -6.73 11.33
C LEU A 119 0.17 -7.37 12.69
N THR A 120 -0.53 -6.63 13.55
CA THR A 120 -0.81 -7.05 14.93
C THR A 120 -1.93 -8.10 15.07
N GLY A 121 -2.61 -8.44 13.96
CA GLY A 121 -3.76 -9.34 13.93
C GLY A 121 -4.95 -8.84 14.73
N ARG A 122 -5.11 -7.52 14.86
CA ARG A 122 -6.19 -6.88 15.63
C ARG A 122 -7.29 -6.42 14.69
N HIS A 123 -8.15 -7.35 14.31
CA HIS A 123 -9.25 -7.12 13.38
C HIS A 123 -10.60 -7.40 14.02
N ASP A 124 -11.64 -6.73 13.51
CA ASP A 124 -13.01 -7.13 13.79
C ASP A 124 -13.30 -8.52 13.20
N ALA A 125 -14.20 -9.28 13.84
CA ALA A 125 -14.57 -10.62 13.39
C ALA A 125 -15.16 -10.64 11.96
N ALA A 126 -15.74 -9.52 11.50
CA ALA A 126 -16.30 -9.36 10.16
C ALA A 126 -15.25 -9.11 9.06
N VAL A 127 -14.00 -8.78 9.39
CA VAL A 127 -12.95 -8.55 8.38
C VAL A 127 -12.73 -9.85 7.58
N PRO A 128 -12.80 -9.87 6.25
CA PRO A 128 -12.68 -11.11 5.47
C PRO A 128 -11.29 -11.74 5.62
N ARG A 129 -11.19 -13.06 5.39
CA ARG A 129 -9.94 -13.83 5.52
C ARG A 129 -8.82 -13.30 4.63
N SER A 130 -9.12 -12.88 3.39
CA SER A 130 -8.15 -12.31 2.46
C SER A 130 -7.47 -11.03 2.98
N LYS A 131 -8.13 -10.29 3.87
CA LYS A 131 -7.58 -9.09 4.51
C LYS A 131 -6.94 -9.38 5.88
N ARG A 132 -6.46 -10.60 6.12
CA ARG A 132 -5.84 -10.99 7.38
C ARG A 132 -4.50 -11.66 7.12
N LEU A 133 -3.48 -11.21 7.85
CA LEU A 133 -2.18 -11.87 7.89
C LEU A 133 -2.28 -13.07 8.85
N LEU A 134 -2.43 -14.29 8.32
CA LEU A 134 -2.67 -15.51 9.11
C LEU A 134 -1.37 -16.28 9.39
N THR A 135 -0.36 -15.56 9.86
CA THR A 135 0.97 -16.08 10.18
C THR A 135 1.06 -16.59 11.62
N ASP A 136 2.08 -17.41 11.86
CA ASP A 136 2.40 -18.09 13.12
C ASP A 136 3.92 -18.11 13.40
N GLU A 137 4.36 -18.80 14.46
CA GLU A 137 5.78 -18.91 14.86
C GLU A 137 6.69 -19.60 13.84
N ASN A 138 6.13 -20.22 12.80
CA ASN A 138 6.86 -20.94 11.76
C ASN A 138 6.82 -20.20 10.41
N SER A 139 6.19 -19.04 10.36
CA SER A 139 5.99 -18.25 9.15
C SER A 139 7.15 -17.26 8.94
N ASN A 140 7.76 -17.25 7.75
CA ASN A 140 8.60 -16.11 7.37
C ASN A 140 7.76 -15.07 6.63
N ILE A 141 8.06 -13.78 6.84
CA ILE A 141 7.28 -12.69 6.27
C ILE A 141 8.21 -11.75 5.49
N LEU A 142 7.91 -11.54 4.21
CA LEU A 142 8.43 -10.42 3.43
C LEU A 142 7.51 -9.22 3.60
N LEU A 143 7.99 -8.13 4.19
CA LEU A 143 7.32 -6.84 4.20
C LEU A 143 8.04 -5.89 3.24
N TYR A 144 7.39 -5.53 2.14
CA TYR A 144 7.88 -4.51 1.22
C TYR A 144 6.99 -3.27 1.26
N MET A 145 7.60 -2.10 1.44
CA MET A 145 6.89 -0.82 1.48
C MET A 145 7.58 0.18 0.55
N THR A 146 6.79 0.93 -0.22
CA THR A 146 7.30 1.99 -1.10
C THR A 146 6.40 3.22 -1.08
N GLY A 147 7.02 4.38 -1.07
CA GLY A 147 6.34 5.66 -1.03
C GLY A 147 7.25 6.82 -0.65
N HIS A 148 6.64 7.94 -0.25
CA HIS A 148 7.38 9.11 0.23
C HIS A 148 7.63 9.04 1.74
N GLY A 149 8.83 9.39 2.17
CA GLY A 149 9.26 9.29 3.56
C GLY A 149 10.32 10.32 3.90
N GLY A 150 10.84 10.22 5.11
CA GLY A 150 11.89 11.08 5.64
C GLY A 150 12.46 10.51 6.93
N ASP A 151 13.13 11.35 7.72
CA ASP A 151 13.75 10.92 8.98
C ASP A 151 12.69 10.33 9.94
N LYS A 152 12.69 9.00 10.02
CA LYS A 152 11.86 8.15 10.89
C LYS A 152 10.37 8.08 10.53
N PHE A 153 9.96 8.44 9.31
CA PHE A 153 8.56 8.31 8.90
C PHE A 153 8.39 7.92 7.43
N LEU A 154 7.25 7.29 7.13
CA LEU A 154 6.77 7.01 5.78
C LEU A 154 5.32 7.48 5.67
N LYS A 155 5.02 8.31 4.67
CA LYS A 155 3.67 8.84 4.45
C LYS A 155 2.73 7.77 3.92
N PHE A 156 1.47 7.85 4.34
CA PHE A 156 0.32 7.10 3.85
C PHE A 156 -0.70 8.06 3.26
N GLN A 157 -1.05 7.86 1.98
CA GLN A 157 -2.03 8.63 1.21
C GLN A 157 -1.85 10.16 1.22
N ASP A 158 -0.64 10.65 1.53
CA ASP A 158 -0.33 12.08 1.73
C ASP A 158 -1.14 12.75 2.87
N ALA A 159 -1.78 11.97 3.74
CA ALA A 159 -2.62 12.47 4.84
C ALA A 159 -2.16 12.00 6.22
N GLY A 160 -1.57 10.80 6.30
CA GLY A 160 -0.98 10.27 7.52
C GLY A 160 0.46 9.84 7.31
N ASP A 161 1.11 9.43 8.39
CA ASP A 161 2.45 8.87 8.38
C ASP A 161 2.55 7.75 9.41
N ILE A 162 3.35 6.74 9.09
CA ILE A 162 3.80 5.73 10.04
C ILE A 162 5.22 6.06 10.45
N GLN A 163 5.51 5.99 11.75
CA GLN A 163 6.83 6.27 12.30
C GLN A 163 7.62 4.99 12.56
N SER A 164 8.94 5.12 12.71
CA SER A 164 9.82 4.00 13.05
C SER A 164 9.44 3.32 14.38
N ASN A 165 8.91 4.09 15.34
CA ASN A 165 8.41 3.56 16.61
C ASN A 165 7.14 2.72 16.41
N ASP A 166 6.21 3.15 15.55
CA ASP A 166 4.98 2.39 15.27
C ASP A 166 5.30 1.02 14.67
N LEU A 167 6.28 0.96 13.76
CA LEU A 167 6.79 -0.29 13.20
C LEU A 167 7.45 -1.17 14.27
N ALA A 168 8.29 -0.57 15.13
CA ALA A 168 8.97 -1.29 16.20
C ALA A 168 7.96 -1.93 17.18
N ASP A 169 6.94 -1.18 17.59
CA ASP A 169 5.91 -1.63 18.50
C ASP A 169 4.96 -2.65 17.85
N ALA A 170 4.68 -2.52 16.55
CA ALA A 170 3.93 -3.52 15.79
C ALA A 170 4.68 -4.86 15.74
N PHE A 171 5.97 -4.83 15.40
CA PHE A 171 6.79 -6.06 15.35
C PHE A 171 6.98 -6.67 16.73
N ALA A 172 7.10 -5.86 17.78
CA ALA A 172 7.15 -6.36 19.15
C ALA A 172 5.87 -7.11 19.52
N GLN A 173 4.70 -6.56 19.18
CA GLN A 173 3.44 -7.24 19.37
C GLN A 173 3.30 -8.51 18.53
N MET A 174 3.82 -8.51 17.30
CA MET A 174 3.84 -9.72 16.47
C MET A 174 4.72 -10.80 17.10
N TYR A 175 5.89 -10.43 17.63
CA TYR A 175 6.82 -11.34 18.29
C TYR A 175 6.20 -11.96 19.55
N GLU A 176 5.63 -11.15 20.44
CA GLU A 176 4.97 -11.61 21.66
C GLU A 176 3.77 -12.53 21.37
N LYS A 177 3.07 -12.27 20.27
CA LYS A 177 1.96 -13.10 19.79
C LYS A 177 2.40 -14.30 18.94
N LYS A 178 3.71 -14.53 18.77
CA LYS A 178 4.26 -15.61 17.95
C LYS A 178 3.69 -15.61 16.52
N ARG A 179 3.63 -14.44 15.89
CA ARG A 179 3.07 -14.26 14.53
C ARG A 179 4.12 -14.34 13.43
N TYR A 180 5.36 -14.64 13.77
CA TYR A 180 6.41 -14.87 12.79
C TYR A 180 7.57 -15.66 13.38
N ARG A 181 8.30 -16.34 12.50
CA ARG A 181 9.64 -16.89 12.72
C ARG A 181 10.71 -15.86 12.39
N GLU A 182 10.66 -15.33 11.16
CA GLU A 182 11.59 -14.32 10.63
C GLU A 182 10.86 -13.27 9.79
N LEU A 183 11.28 -12.00 9.88
CA LEU A 183 10.81 -10.90 9.04
C LEU A 183 11.95 -10.37 8.17
N LEU A 184 11.70 -10.25 6.87
CA LEU A 184 12.49 -9.47 5.93
C LEU A 184 11.73 -8.18 5.59
N VAL A 185 12.22 -7.05 6.09
CA VAL A 185 11.63 -5.73 5.86
C VAL A 185 12.45 -4.99 4.80
N MET A 186 11.80 -4.60 3.71
CA MET A 186 12.40 -3.83 2.61
C MET A 186 11.60 -2.54 2.41
N VAL A 187 12.27 -1.39 2.53
CA VAL A 187 11.60 -0.10 2.35
C VAL A 187 12.28 0.74 1.28
N ASP A 188 11.53 1.12 0.25
CA ASP A 188 11.99 2.02 -0.81
C ASP A 188 11.41 3.43 -0.61
N THR A 189 12.20 4.31 0.01
CA THR A 189 11.82 5.70 0.29
C THR A 189 13.02 6.57 0.66
N CYS A 190 12.84 7.90 0.67
CA CYS A 190 13.83 8.83 1.20
C CYS A 190 14.09 8.56 2.69
N GLN A 191 15.37 8.50 3.06
CA GLN A 191 15.86 8.19 4.41
C GLN A 191 15.35 6.87 4.98
N ALA A 192 15.12 5.86 4.13
CA ALA A 192 14.58 4.56 4.50
C ALA A 192 15.32 3.91 5.69
N ALA A 193 16.64 4.07 5.79
CA ALA A 193 17.45 3.54 6.89
C ALA A 193 16.97 3.94 8.28
N THR A 194 16.30 5.10 8.40
CA THR A 194 15.81 5.63 9.67
C THR A 194 14.56 4.91 10.18
N LEU A 195 13.79 4.26 9.28
CA LEU A 195 12.58 3.52 9.63
C LEU A 195 12.88 2.26 10.45
N HIS A 196 14.02 1.62 10.21
CA HIS A 196 14.44 0.43 10.97
C HIS A 196 15.39 0.73 12.13
N SER A 197 15.62 2.00 12.44
CA SER A 197 16.54 2.41 13.52
C SER A 197 16.02 2.10 14.93
N GLN A 198 14.70 2.03 15.10
CA GLN A 198 14.05 1.80 16.40
C GLN A 198 13.60 0.35 16.60
N LEU A 199 13.81 -0.54 15.62
CA LEU A 199 13.43 -1.94 15.77
C LEU A 199 14.23 -2.61 16.89
N TYR A 200 13.58 -3.50 17.63
CA TYR A 200 14.18 -4.22 18.76
C TYR A 200 13.71 -5.68 18.87
N SER A 201 12.79 -6.13 18.00
CA SER A 201 12.24 -7.49 18.05
C SER A 201 13.18 -8.50 17.39
N PRO A 202 13.45 -9.66 17.99
CA PRO A 202 14.28 -10.70 17.39
C PRO A 202 13.69 -11.24 16.09
N GLY A 203 14.55 -11.80 15.23
CA GLY A 203 14.16 -12.42 13.96
C GLY A 203 13.88 -11.43 12.84
N VAL A 204 14.19 -10.14 13.01
CA VAL A 204 13.94 -9.10 12.01
C VAL A 204 15.23 -8.72 11.29
N PHE A 205 15.26 -8.92 9.97
CA PHE A 205 16.24 -8.31 9.08
C PHE A 205 15.57 -7.15 8.34
N ALA A 206 16.18 -5.97 8.33
CA ALA A 206 15.63 -4.79 7.67
C ALA A 206 16.63 -4.13 6.74
N MET A 207 16.16 -3.67 5.58
CA MET A 207 16.94 -2.90 4.63
C MET A 207 16.14 -1.78 4.00
N GLY A 208 16.83 -0.70 3.63
CA GLY A 208 16.23 0.50 3.06
C GLY A 208 17.06 1.08 1.92
N SER A 209 16.39 1.78 1.00
CA SER A 209 16.99 2.28 -0.25
C SER A 209 17.93 3.49 -0.09
N SER A 210 17.88 4.23 1.01
CA SER A 210 18.78 5.37 1.26
C SER A 210 19.11 5.60 2.74
N LEU A 211 20.25 6.26 2.99
CA LEU A 211 20.71 6.65 4.32
C LEU A 211 19.97 7.88 4.88
N LYS A 212 20.15 8.13 6.18
CA LYS A 212 19.71 9.39 6.80
C LYS A 212 20.35 10.58 6.08
N GLY A 213 19.54 11.59 5.73
CA GLY A 213 19.96 12.74 4.94
C GLY A 213 20.04 12.52 3.43
N GLU A 214 19.74 11.31 2.92
CA GLU A 214 19.71 11.01 1.49
C GLU A 214 18.29 10.79 0.97
N ASN A 215 18.04 11.25 -0.25
CA ASN A 215 16.83 10.90 -1.00
C ASN A 215 16.96 9.50 -1.61
N SER A 216 15.83 8.89 -1.95
CA SER A 216 15.75 7.83 -2.95
C SER A 216 15.31 8.44 -4.29
N TYR A 217 15.60 7.76 -5.39
CA TYR A 217 15.42 8.32 -6.73
C TYR A 217 14.61 7.40 -7.65
N SER A 218 13.75 8.02 -8.44
CA SER A 218 13.02 7.36 -9.51
C SER A 218 13.92 7.04 -10.71
N HIS A 219 13.48 6.11 -11.55
CA HIS A 219 14.15 5.64 -12.76
C HIS A 219 13.14 5.47 -13.90
N HIS A 220 13.63 5.34 -15.14
CA HIS A 220 12.84 5.19 -16.38
C HIS A 220 11.71 6.22 -16.50
N LEU A 221 12.02 7.38 -17.08
CA LEU A 221 11.00 8.33 -17.51
C LEU A 221 10.29 7.76 -18.73
N ASP A 222 8.97 7.60 -18.64
CA ASP A 222 8.16 7.12 -19.74
C ASP A 222 7.43 8.30 -20.40
N PRO A 223 7.74 8.64 -21.67
CA PRO A 223 7.11 9.77 -22.35
C PRO A 223 5.61 9.60 -22.60
N ASP A 224 5.11 8.36 -22.70
CA ASP A 224 3.71 8.08 -22.97
C ASP A 224 2.85 8.09 -21.71
N VAL A 225 3.40 7.61 -20.59
CA VAL A 225 2.78 7.72 -19.25
C VAL A 225 2.99 9.14 -18.68
N GLY A 226 4.06 9.82 -19.11
CA GLY A 226 4.39 11.21 -18.75
C GLY A 226 5.07 11.38 -17.39
N VAL A 227 5.46 10.29 -16.74
CA VAL A 227 6.10 10.27 -15.41
C VAL A 227 7.12 9.12 -15.34
N THR A 228 7.92 9.08 -14.27
CA THR A 228 8.80 7.93 -14.01
C THR A 228 8.01 6.73 -13.52
N VAL A 229 8.37 5.53 -14.00
CA VAL A 229 7.57 4.31 -13.83
C VAL A 229 8.12 3.30 -12.85
N VAL A 230 9.34 3.50 -12.33
CA VAL A 230 9.95 2.61 -11.31
C VAL A 230 10.93 3.41 -10.45
N ASP A 231 11.23 2.96 -9.23
CA ASP A 231 12.33 3.52 -8.43
C ASP A 231 13.63 2.74 -8.61
N ARG A 232 14.79 3.40 -8.47
CA ARG A 232 16.11 2.79 -8.73
C ARG A 232 16.36 1.56 -7.87
N PHE A 233 16.13 1.66 -6.56
CA PHE A 233 16.34 0.54 -5.64
C PHE A 233 15.46 -0.66 -6.03
N THR A 234 14.18 -0.42 -6.29
CA THR A 234 13.27 -1.46 -6.74
C THR A 234 13.66 -2.02 -8.11
N TYR A 235 14.08 -1.20 -9.06
CA TYR A 235 14.55 -1.64 -10.38
C TYR A 235 15.75 -2.59 -10.28
N TYR A 236 16.80 -2.22 -9.55
CA TYR A 236 17.98 -3.08 -9.39
C TYR A 236 17.70 -4.32 -8.52
N THR A 237 16.73 -4.24 -7.60
CA THR A 237 16.19 -5.42 -6.93
C THR A 237 15.56 -6.36 -7.96
N LEU A 238 14.60 -5.88 -8.75
CA LEU A 238 13.90 -6.67 -9.76
C LEU A 238 14.86 -7.29 -10.77
N GLN A 239 15.84 -6.51 -11.25
CA GLN A 239 16.88 -6.99 -12.17
C GLN A 239 17.67 -8.16 -11.58
N PHE A 240 18.00 -8.11 -10.28
CA PHE A 240 18.64 -9.23 -9.59
C PHE A 240 17.75 -10.48 -9.59
N PHE A 241 16.44 -10.30 -9.40
CA PHE A 241 15.46 -11.39 -9.37
C PHE A 241 15.10 -11.94 -10.75
N GLU A 242 15.42 -11.28 -11.87
CA GLU A 242 15.02 -11.74 -13.22
C GLU A 242 15.45 -13.18 -13.52
N ASN A 243 16.64 -13.56 -13.05
CA ASN A 243 17.24 -14.88 -13.26
C ASN A 243 17.08 -15.83 -12.06
N LEU A 244 16.26 -15.47 -11.06
CA LEU A 244 16.07 -16.28 -9.87
C LEU A 244 14.89 -17.25 -10.08
N ASP A 245 15.15 -18.54 -9.91
CA ASP A 245 14.15 -19.61 -9.93
C ASP A 245 13.78 -20.09 -8.51
N ILE A 246 12.71 -20.90 -8.41
CA ILE A 246 12.17 -21.42 -7.13
C ILE A 246 13.14 -22.35 -6.38
N PHE A 247 14.13 -22.94 -7.06
CA PHE A 247 15.13 -23.85 -6.48
C PHE A 247 16.47 -23.16 -6.26
N SER A 248 16.51 -21.84 -6.43
CA SER A 248 17.73 -21.05 -6.39
C SER A 248 18.33 -21.05 -4.99
N ASN A 249 19.62 -21.38 -4.92
CA ASN A 249 20.42 -21.26 -3.70
C ASN A 249 21.00 -19.85 -3.52
N THR A 250 20.42 -18.84 -4.17
CA THR A 250 20.90 -17.47 -4.08
C THR A 250 20.60 -16.89 -2.71
N THR A 251 21.62 -16.28 -2.12
CA THR A 251 21.57 -15.82 -0.73
C THR A 251 21.18 -14.36 -0.60
N LEU A 252 20.67 -13.98 0.57
CA LEU A 252 20.44 -12.60 0.94
C LEU A 252 21.73 -11.78 0.85
N GLN A 253 22.87 -12.36 1.25
CA GLN A 253 24.17 -11.71 1.09
C GLN A 253 24.52 -11.39 -0.37
N SER A 254 24.11 -12.24 -1.32
CA SER A 254 24.32 -12.00 -2.75
C SER A 254 23.51 -10.80 -3.25
N LEU A 255 22.24 -10.69 -2.84
CA LEU A 255 21.41 -9.51 -3.14
C LEU A 255 22.01 -8.23 -2.55
N LEU A 256 22.45 -8.26 -1.28
CA LEU A 256 23.05 -7.08 -0.65
C LEU A 256 24.31 -6.59 -1.37
N ARG A 257 25.09 -7.51 -1.96
CA ARG A 257 26.30 -7.20 -2.72
C ARG A 257 26.02 -6.68 -4.13
N SER A 258 24.82 -6.88 -4.68
CA SER A 258 24.50 -6.41 -6.03
C SER A 258 24.16 -4.93 -6.09
N TYR A 259 23.84 -4.30 -4.95
CA TYR A 259 23.56 -2.86 -4.90
C TYR A 259 24.83 -2.03 -5.06
N ASP A 260 24.85 -1.19 -6.08
CA ASP A 260 25.90 -0.21 -6.34
C ASP A 260 25.37 1.22 -6.04
N PRO A 261 25.99 1.97 -5.11
CA PRO A 261 25.58 3.34 -4.80
C PRO A 261 25.55 4.28 -6.02
N LYS A 262 26.40 4.06 -7.03
CA LYS A 262 26.41 4.86 -8.25
C LYS A 262 25.19 4.60 -9.12
N LEU A 263 24.69 3.36 -9.12
CA LEU A 263 23.49 2.99 -9.85
C LEU A 263 22.23 3.45 -9.11
N LEU A 264 22.27 3.46 -7.77
CA LEU A 264 21.16 3.90 -6.94
C LEU A 264 21.05 5.42 -6.81
N ASP A 265 22.12 6.17 -7.05
CA ASP A 265 22.25 7.59 -6.65
C ASP A 265 22.03 7.81 -5.12
N SER A 266 22.07 6.74 -4.34
CA SER A 266 21.87 6.70 -2.88
C SER A 266 22.61 5.48 -2.29
N HIS A 267 22.69 5.40 -0.97
CA HIS A 267 23.29 4.25 -0.28
C HIS A 267 22.23 3.36 0.35
N MET A 268 22.10 2.12 -0.15
CA MET A 268 21.34 1.08 0.53
C MET A 268 21.97 0.82 1.90
N HIS A 269 21.13 0.70 2.93
CA HIS A 269 21.55 0.34 4.27
C HIS A 269 20.67 -0.78 4.82
N TYR A 270 21.30 -1.74 5.50
CA TYR A 270 20.61 -2.84 6.17
C TYR A 270 21.05 -2.95 7.62
N ARG A 271 20.19 -3.58 8.42
CA ARG A 271 20.37 -3.84 9.84
C ARG A 271 20.05 -5.32 10.11
N ASN A 272 21.00 -6.02 10.74
CA ASN A 272 20.93 -7.46 10.99
C ASN A 272 21.29 -7.88 12.42
N ASP A 273 21.49 -6.95 13.36
CA ASP A 273 21.78 -7.24 14.78
C ASP A 273 20.63 -7.99 15.48
N LEU A 274 19.41 -7.87 14.96
CA LEU A 274 18.22 -8.59 15.43
C LEU A 274 18.02 -9.93 14.72
N PHE A 275 18.87 -10.27 13.76
CA PHE A 275 18.73 -11.43 12.89
C PHE A 275 19.88 -12.41 13.10
N SER A 276 19.57 -13.61 13.60
CA SER A 276 20.59 -14.54 14.11
C SER A 276 21.33 -15.32 13.01
N ARG A 277 20.72 -15.51 11.84
CA ARG A 277 21.28 -16.35 10.78
C ARG A 277 22.38 -15.61 9.99
N PRO A 278 23.47 -16.30 9.60
CA PRO A 278 24.45 -15.75 8.67
C PRO A 278 23.82 -15.45 7.31
N LEU A 279 24.04 -14.25 6.78
CA LEU A 279 23.39 -13.80 5.54
C LEU A 279 23.80 -14.59 4.29
N ASP A 280 24.97 -15.23 4.31
CA ASP A 280 25.46 -16.16 3.28
C ASP A 280 24.82 -17.56 3.36
N LYS A 281 23.96 -17.80 4.36
CA LYS A 281 23.19 -19.03 4.56
C LYS A 281 21.67 -18.80 4.52
N VAL A 282 21.25 -17.57 4.28
CA VAL A 282 19.84 -17.19 4.19
C VAL A 282 19.50 -17.13 2.71
N LEU A 283 18.63 -18.03 2.26
CA LEU A 283 18.22 -18.06 0.86
C LEU A 283 17.18 -16.97 0.62
N LEU A 284 17.18 -16.37 -0.57
CA LEU A 284 16.11 -15.44 -0.94
C LEU A 284 14.76 -16.17 -1.04
N THR A 285 14.78 -17.44 -1.41
CA THR A 285 13.59 -18.31 -1.45
C THR A 285 12.98 -18.54 -0.06
N ASP A 286 13.72 -18.31 1.04
CA ASP A 286 13.16 -18.34 2.41
C ASP A 286 12.15 -17.22 2.69
N PHE A 287 12.07 -16.20 1.83
CA PHE A 287 11.13 -15.08 1.99
C PHE A 287 10.32 -14.79 0.71
N PHE A 288 10.90 -15.04 -0.46
CA PHE A 288 10.27 -14.75 -1.74
C PHE A 288 9.66 -15.99 -2.42
N GLY A 289 10.03 -17.20 -2.00
CA GLY A 289 9.62 -18.45 -2.64
C GLY A 289 8.55 -19.21 -1.88
N SER A 290 7.88 -20.14 -2.56
CA SER A 290 7.00 -21.10 -1.88
C SER A 290 7.79 -22.10 -1.05
N VAL A 291 7.26 -22.47 0.10
CA VAL A 291 7.66 -23.71 0.79
C VAL A 291 6.91 -24.85 0.12
N MET A 292 7.61 -25.66 -0.69
CA MET A 292 7.01 -26.87 -1.25
C MET A 292 7.31 -28.05 -0.31
N GLU A 293 6.28 -28.51 0.39
CA GLU A 293 6.36 -29.79 1.10
C GLU A 293 6.16 -30.92 0.09
N VAL A 294 7.25 -31.60 -0.29
CA VAL A 294 7.19 -32.75 -1.19
C VAL A 294 6.89 -34.00 -0.36
N GLU A 295 5.61 -34.36 -0.25
CA GLU A 295 5.22 -35.66 0.27
C GLU A 295 5.44 -36.75 -0.79
N HIS A 296 6.41 -37.63 -0.58
CA HIS A 296 6.60 -38.81 -1.42
C HIS A 296 5.51 -39.84 -1.13
N THR A 297 4.51 -39.95 -2.00
CA THR A 297 3.56 -41.07 -1.93
C THR A 297 4.26 -42.36 -2.36
N ARG A 298 4.22 -43.39 -1.50
CA ARG A 298 4.83 -44.72 -1.80
C ARG A 298 4.08 -45.49 -2.88
N THR A 299 2.88 -45.03 -3.25
CA THR A 299 2.03 -45.59 -4.29
C THR A 299 1.75 -44.51 -5.33
N SER A 300 1.80 -44.90 -6.60
CA SER A 300 1.30 -44.10 -7.70
C SER A 300 -0.17 -43.77 -7.45
N TYR A 301 -0.55 -42.51 -7.61
CA TYR A 301 -1.97 -42.14 -7.67
C TYR A 301 -2.65 -42.99 -8.75
N PRO A 302 -3.73 -43.72 -8.44
CA PRO A 302 -4.50 -44.41 -9.46
C PRO A 302 -5.14 -43.35 -10.35
N MET A 303 -4.54 -43.09 -11.50
CA MET A 303 -5.25 -42.45 -12.60
C MET A 303 -6.41 -43.37 -12.93
N TYR A 304 -7.65 -42.90 -12.76
CA TYR A 304 -8.85 -43.65 -13.12
C TYR A 304 -8.72 -44.11 -14.58
N GLY A 305 -8.45 -45.39 -14.75
CA GLY A 305 -8.29 -46.06 -16.03
C GLY A 305 -8.57 -47.54 -15.79
N ASP A 306 -9.52 -48.07 -16.55
CA ASP A 306 -9.99 -49.45 -16.59
C ASP A 306 -10.93 -49.91 -15.47
N ASP A 307 -12.08 -49.23 -15.31
CA ASP A 307 -13.39 -49.91 -15.24
C ASP A 307 -14.53 -48.91 -15.52
N MET A 308 -14.61 -48.37 -16.73
CA MET A 308 -15.91 -47.88 -17.22
C MET A 308 -16.58 -49.03 -17.97
N GLY A 309 -17.43 -49.75 -17.24
CA GLY A 309 -18.49 -50.52 -17.86
C GLY A 309 -19.19 -49.65 -18.89
N VAL A 310 -19.32 -50.20 -20.10
CA VAL A 310 -20.04 -49.62 -21.23
C VAL A 310 -21.42 -49.20 -20.75
N TYR A 311 -21.63 -47.90 -20.52
CA TYR A 311 -22.96 -47.34 -20.38
C TYR A 311 -23.49 -47.17 -21.80
N GLU A 312 -24.33 -48.12 -22.25
CA GLU A 312 -25.19 -47.89 -23.40
C GLU A 312 -26.15 -46.75 -23.03
N PRO A 313 -26.21 -45.66 -23.81
CA PRO A 313 -27.21 -44.64 -23.58
C PRO A 313 -28.57 -45.19 -24.02
N GLU A 314 -29.43 -45.50 -23.06
CA GLU A 314 -30.86 -45.71 -23.34
C GLU A 314 -31.46 -44.43 -23.94
N GLU A 315 -32.26 -44.61 -24.98
CA GLU A 315 -32.90 -43.57 -25.78
C GLU A 315 -33.78 -42.62 -24.94
N GLU A 316 -33.29 -41.40 -24.70
CA GLU A 316 -34.17 -40.24 -24.45
C GLU A 316 -33.64 -39.03 -25.26
N VAL A 317 -33.65 -39.17 -26.59
CA VAL A 317 -33.48 -38.04 -27.51
C VAL A 317 -34.63 -38.01 -28.50
N GLU A 318 -35.85 -37.78 -28.01
CA GLU A 318 -36.94 -37.32 -28.86
C GLU A 318 -38.01 -36.52 -28.09
N ALA A 319 -37.62 -35.40 -27.46
CA ALA A 319 -38.60 -34.43 -26.96
C ALA A 319 -38.08 -32.98 -26.82
N LEU A 320 -37.09 -32.54 -27.59
CA LEU A 320 -36.72 -31.12 -27.67
C LEU A 320 -36.36 -30.71 -29.10
N LYS A 321 -37.31 -30.86 -30.02
CA LYS A 321 -37.34 -30.08 -31.26
C LYS A 321 -38.69 -29.39 -31.39
N ALA A 322 -38.58 -28.06 -31.52
CA ALA A 322 -39.56 -27.11 -32.03
C ALA A 322 -40.88 -26.96 -31.23
N SER A 323 -40.92 -25.91 -30.42
CA SER A 323 -42.17 -25.19 -30.11
C SER A 323 -41.94 -23.70 -30.36
N PRO A 324 -42.86 -22.98 -31.05
CA PRO A 324 -42.65 -21.62 -31.52
C PRO A 324 -42.72 -20.60 -30.38
N PHE A 325 -41.95 -19.52 -30.50
CA PHE A 325 -42.17 -18.27 -29.76
C PHE A 325 -43.64 -17.83 -29.94
N SER A 326 -44.36 -17.69 -28.84
CA SER A 326 -45.60 -16.93 -28.78
C SER A 326 -45.28 -15.55 -28.22
N GLU A 327 -45.72 -14.52 -28.94
CA GLU A 327 -45.69 -13.13 -28.50
C GLU A 327 -46.63 -12.98 -27.30
N GLU A 328 -46.11 -12.56 -26.15
CA GLU A 328 -46.94 -12.03 -25.07
C GLU A 328 -47.18 -10.54 -25.31
N GLU A 329 -48.45 -10.19 -25.51
CA GLU A 329 -49.00 -8.85 -25.52
C GLU A 329 -48.62 -8.08 -24.25
N VAL A 330 -47.92 -6.96 -24.42
CA VAL A 330 -47.80 -5.93 -23.38
C VAL A 330 -49.11 -5.15 -23.35
N SER A 331 -49.92 -5.37 -22.33
CA SER A 331 -51.15 -4.60 -22.10
C SER A 331 -50.83 -3.14 -21.80
N GLU A 332 -51.39 -2.24 -22.61
CA GLU A 332 -51.31 -0.79 -22.46
C GLU A 332 -51.95 -0.30 -21.14
N VAL A 333 -51.22 0.51 -20.38
CA VAL A 333 -51.77 1.31 -19.28
C VAL A 333 -52.30 2.64 -19.86
N PRO A 334 -53.58 2.99 -19.66
CA PRO A 334 -54.15 4.21 -20.25
C PRO A 334 -53.62 5.47 -19.57
N ILE A 335 -52.97 6.33 -20.35
CA ILE A 335 -52.59 7.69 -19.98
C ILE A 335 -53.81 8.61 -20.16
N ASN A 336 -54.26 9.25 -19.08
CA ASN A 336 -55.31 10.26 -19.11
C ASN A 336 -54.69 11.66 -19.35
N PRO A 337 -55.12 12.43 -20.37
CA PRO A 337 -54.42 13.65 -20.77
C PRO A 337 -54.89 14.86 -19.95
N GLY A 338 -54.03 15.34 -19.06
CA GLY A 338 -54.27 16.53 -18.25
C GLY A 338 -53.11 17.53 -18.34
N LYS A 339 -53.19 18.43 -19.33
CA LYS A 339 -52.57 19.77 -19.40
C LYS A 339 -51.13 19.90 -18.89
N PHE A 340 -50.16 19.88 -19.82
CA PHE A 340 -48.97 20.72 -19.68
C PHE A 340 -48.87 21.66 -20.88
N GLN A 341 -48.92 22.95 -20.57
CA GLN A 341 -48.99 24.05 -21.50
C GLN A 341 -47.56 24.47 -21.84
N SER A 342 -47.30 24.62 -23.14
CA SER A 342 -46.09 25.19 -23.71
C SER A 342 -45.82 26.59 -23.17
N THR A 343 -44.58 26.86 -22.77
CA THR A 343 -43.93 28.15 -22.99
C THR A 343 -42.45 27.94 -23.31
N SER A 344 -42.09 28.26 -24.55
CA SER A 344 -40.76 28.60 -25.01
C SER A 344 -40.24 29.86 -24.30
N ASP A 345 -38.91 30.02 -24.36
CA ASP A 345 -38.10 31.20 -24.01
C ASP A 345 -37.71 31.36 -22.53
N LEU A 346 -36.47 30.97 -22.19
CA LEU A 346 -35.58 31.87 -21.44
C LEU A 346 -34.10 31.44 -21.58
N GLN A 347 -33.26 32.47 -21.72
CA GLN A 347 -31.86 32.46 -22.09
C GLN A 347 -30.94 31.71 -21.11
N VAL A 348 -29.90 31.08 -21.68
CA VAL A 348 -28.76 30.51 -20.97
C VAL A 348 -27.91 31.64 -20.37
N THR A 349 -27.89 31.73 -19.04
CA THR A 349 -26.84 32.42 -18.28
C THR A 349 -26.24 31.44 -17.27
N LEU A 350 -24.98 31.03 -17.49
CA LEU A 350 -24.17 30.30 -16.52
C LEU A 350 -23.89 31.21 -15.31
N GLY A 351 -24.45 30.88 -14.15
CA GLY A 351 -24.05 31.46 -12.86
C GLY A 351 -23.07 30.54 -12.13
N LEU A 352 -22.02 31.11 -11.54
CA LEU A 352 -21.10 30.42 -10.62
C LEU A 352 -21.91 29.76 -9.50
N LEU A 353 -21.76 28.44 -9.33
CA LEU A 353 -22.25 27.74 -8.15
C LEU A 353 -21.18 27.85 -7.05
N THR A 354 -21.33 28.80 -6.14
CA THR A 354 -20.60 28.79 -4.86
C THR A 354 -21.18 27.70 -3.97
N LEU A 355 -20.39 26.67 -3.67
CA LEU A 355 -20.77 25.62 -2.73
C LEU A 355 -20.52 26.13 -1.30
N VAL A 356 -21.59 26.52 -0.60
CA VAL A 356 -21.53 26.81 0.84
C VAL A 356 -21.79 25.51 1.59
N ILE A 357 -20.76 24.95 2.22
CA ILE A 357 -20.92 23.79 3.10
C ILE A 357 -21.17 24.32 4.51
N ILE A 358 -22.36 24.04 5.04
CA ILE A 358 -22.70 24.28 6.46
C ILE A 358 -22.47 22.97 7.19
N VAL A 359 -21.46 22.91 8.06
CA VAL A 359 -21.26 21.77 8.95
C VAL A 359 -21.84 22.15 10.31
N SER A 360 -22.91 21.46 10.70
CA SER A 360 -23.53 21.61 12.02
C SER A 360 -23.23 20.38 12.87
N VAL A 361 -22.48 20.56 13.97
CA VAL A 361 -22.25 19.51 14.97
C VAL A 361 -23.11 19.82 16.19
N VAL A 362 -23.99 18.89 16.55
CA VAL A 362 -24.85 19.00 17.73
C VAL A 362 -24.32 18.04 18.79
N SER A 363 -23.86 18.58 19.91
CA SER A 363 -23.51 17.79 21.10
C SER A 363 -24.54 18.03 22.20
N VAL A 364 -25.09 16.94 22.74
CA VAL A 364 -26.04 16.95 23.85
C VAL A 364 -25.38 16.26 25.04
N THR A 365 -25.23 16.99 26.14
CA THR A 365 -24.64 16.45 27.38
C THR A 365 -25.66 16.56 28.50
N LEU A 366 -25.95 15.42 29.15
CA LEU A 366 -26.80 15.35 30.34
C LEU A 366 -25.93 15.59 31.57
N LEU A 367 -26.15 16.70 32.27
CA LEU A 367 -25.59 16.91 33.60
C LEU A 367 -26.65 16.49 34.62
N GLY A 368 -26.25 15.65 35.58
CA GLY A 368 -27.19 15.00 36.51
C GLY A 368 -28.12 15.98 37.21
N LYS A 369 -29.38 15.52 37.41
CA LYS A 369 -30.59 16.22 37.90
C LYS A 369 -31.39 17.03 36.86
N GLY A 370 -31.62 16.44 35.70
CA GLY A 370 -32.81 16.75 34.88
C GLY A 370 -32.68 17.89 33.88
N ASP A 371 -31.54 18.58 33.83
CA ASP A 371 -31.32 19.69 32.89
C ASP A 371 -30.54 19.23 31.65
N ILE A 372 -31.06 19.57 30.47
CA ILE A 372 -30.45 19.27 29.17
C ILE A 372 -29.84 20.55 28.60
N VAL A 373 -28.53 20.53 28.33
CA VAL A 373 -27.84 21.60 27.61
C VAL A 373 -27.50 21.10 26.21
N VAL A 374 -28.00 21.81 25.19
CA VAL A 374 -27.71 21.54 23.78
C VAL A 374 -26.79 22.64 23.27
N VAL A 375 -25.62 22.25 22.75
CA VAL A 375 -24.67 23.16 22.12
C VAL A 375 -24.60 22.82 20.64
N ILE A 376 -24.93 23.81 19.81
CA ILE A 376 -24.92 23.69 18.35
C ILE A 376 -23.73 24.50 17.82
N PHE A 377 -22.80 23.82 17.15
CA PHE A 377 -21.69 24.44 16.45
C PHE A 377 -22.06 24.51 14.97
N SER A 378 -22.12 25.72 14.40
CA SER A 378 -22.28 25.92 12.96
C SER A 378 -21.08 26.69 12.41
N SER A 379 -20.42 26.14 11.40
CA SER A 379 -19.40 26.84 10.62
C SER A 379 -19.81 26.91 9.15
N ASN A 380 -19.58 28.07 8.54
CA ASN A 380 -19.76 28.28 7.11
C ASN A 380 -18.38 28.35 6.46
N VAL A 381 -18.14 27.51 5.45
CA VAL A 381 -16.92 27.53 4.64
C VAL A 381 -17.28 27.99 3.23
N GLU A 382 -16.75 29.14 2.82
CA GLU A 382 -16.84 29.62 1.43
C GLU A 382 -15.53 29.31 0.70
N ILE A 383 -15.61 28.57 -0.41
CA ILE A 383 -14.48 28.28 -1.29
C ILE A 383 -14.69 29.02 -2.60
N GLY A 384 -13.95 30.11 -2.83
CA GLY A 384 -13.95 30.86 -4.07
C GLY A 384 -12.83 30.40 -5.01
N GLY A 385 -13.18 29.83 -6.18
CA GLY A 385 -12.23 29.54 -7.24
C GLY A 385 -12.13 30.71 -8.23
N GLY A 386 -10.95 31.34 -8.32
CA GLY A 386 -10.66 32.35 -9.36
C GLY A 386 -10.09 31.69 -10.62
N TYR A 387 -10.68 31.98 -11.79
CA TYR A 387 -10.13 31.62 -13.10
C TYR A 387 -9.19 32.72 -13.61
N TYR A 388 -7.99 32.35 -14.06
CA TYR A 388 -7.07 33.25 -14.80
C TYR A 388 -7.22 32.99 -16.32
N SER A 389 -7.35 34.06 -17.10
CA SER A 389 -7.51 34.02 -18.57
C SER A 389 -6.14 34.00 -19.27
N PRO A 390 -5.97 33.28 -20.39
CA PRO A 390 -4.70 33.23 -21.13
C PRO A 390 -4.49 34.51 -21.95
N LYS A 391 -3.88 35.52 -21.34
CA LYS A 391 -3.35 36.71 -22.07
C LYS A 391 -1.90 37.09 -21.73
N ASP A 392 -1.26 36.41 -20.78
CA ASP A 392 0.10 36.80 -20.31
C ASP A 392 1.24 35.91 -20.84
N GLU A 393 0.96 34.98 -21.76
CA GLU A 393 1.96 34.05 -22.30
C GLU A 393 2.98 34.73 -23.26
N ASN A 394 2.69 35.96 -23.72
CA ASN A 394 3.55 36.68 -24.65
C ASN A 394 4.62 37.57 -24.00
N ASP A 395 4.61 37.77 -22.67
CA ASP A 395 5.58 38.64 -22.00
C ASP A 395 6.74 37.87 -21.34
N VAL A 396 6.58 36.56 -21.12
CA VAL A 396 7.64 35.71 -20.56
C VAL A 396 8.63 35.23 -21.64
N GLN A 397 8.17 35.00 -22.87
CA GLN A 397 9.04 34.56 -23.97
C GLN A 397 9.99 35.65 -24.52
N ARG A 398 9.78 36.94 -24.20
CA ARG A 398 10.70 38.01 -24.59
C ARG A 398 11.90 38.20 -23.66
N ARG A 399 11.92 37.58 -22.48
CA ARG A 399 13.04 37.70 -21.52
C ARG A 399 14.10 36.58 -21.61
N HIS A 400 13.91 35.55 -22.45
CA HIS A 400 14.88 34.45 -22.59
C HIS A 400 15.80 34.52 -23.80
N LYS A 401 15.72 35.55 -24.64
CA LYS A 401 16.63 35.70 -25.79
C LYS A 401 17.89 36.52 -25.52
N ARG A 402 18.30 36.66 -24.25
CA ARG A 402 19.48 37.48 -23.90
C ARG A 402 20.19 37.05 -22.62
N SER A 403 20.68 35.81 -22.56
CA SER A 403 21.83 35.46 -21.70
C SER A 403 22.27 34.01 -21.94
N ASP A 404 23.02 33.76 -23.01
CA ASP A 404 24.05 32.72 -22.98
C ASP A 404 25.33 33.38 -22.48
N LEU A 405 26.00 32.77 -21.49
CA LEU A 405 27.46 32.63 -21.36
C LEU A 405 27.83 32.04 -19.97
N ASN A 406 28.33 30.79 -20.00
CA ASN A 406 29.22 30.11 -19.04
C ASN A 406 28.79 29.93 -17.56
N GLY A 407 28.42 28.67 -17.20
CA GLY A 407 28.39 28.14 -15.83
C GLY A 407 27.73 26.75 -15.76
N PRO A 408 28.10 25.85 -14.83
CA PRO A 408 27.54 24.49 -14.80
C PRO A 408 26.08 24.53 -14.37
N ALA A 409 25.25 23.72 -15.02
CA ALA A 409 23.81 23.62 -14.77
C ALA A 409 23.54 23.24 -13.30
N LYS A 410 22.99 24.18 -12.54
CA LYS A 410 22.35 23.91 -11.24
C LYS A 410 20.92 23.45 -11.52
N SER A 411 20.53 22.30 -10.99
CA SER A 411 19.11 21.92 -10.87
C SER A 411 18.40 22.93 -9.97
N VAL A 412 17.45 23.66 -10.54
CA VAL A 412 16.60 24.59 -9.81
C VAL A 412 15.42 23.80 -9.26
N ALA A 413 15.34 23.67 -7.93
CA ALA A 413 14.13 23.23 -7.26
C ALA A 413 13.05 24.31 -7.46
N LEU A 414 11.95 23.95 -8.14
CA LEU A 414 10.75 24.79 -8.22
C LEU A 414 10.05 24.74 -6.87
N GLN A 415 10.18 25.81 -6.10
CA GLN A 415 9.38 26.08 -4.91
C GLN A 415 8.64 27.39 -5.18
N GLU A 416 7.32 27.32 -5.44
CA GLU A 416 6.45 28.50 -5.45
C GLU A 416 5.18 28.31 -4.61
N PRO A 417 4.66 29.40 -4.00
CA PRO A 417 3.71 29.34 -2.89
C PRO A 417 2.26 29.56 -3.36
N TRP A 418 1.34 28.70 -2.94
CA TRP A 418 -0.10 28.99 -3.01
C TRP A 418 -0.61 29.36 -1.62
N HIS A 419 -0.96 30.64 -1.43
CA HIS A 419 -1.76 31.08 -0.29
C HIS A 419 -3.24 30.88 -0.61
N VAL A 420 -3.89 29.94 0.08
CA VAL A 420 -5.36 29.83 0.10
C VAL A 420 -5.87 30.70 1.25
N LEU A 421 -6.60 31.78 0.94
CA LEU A 421 -7.34 32.54 1.94
C LEU A 421 -8.62 31.76 2.31
N THR A 422 -8.65 31.22 3.52
CA THR A 422 -9.87 30.64 4.12
C THR A 422 -10.39 31.59 5.19
N ASN A 423 -11.59 32.15 4.99
CA ASN A 423 -12.32 32.86 6.04
C ASN A 423 -13.28 31.88 6.71
N ILE A 424 -13.05 31.58 7.99
CA ILE A 424 -13.93 30.72 8.80
C ILE A 424 -14.67 31.60 9.80
N ASN A 425 -15.99 31.68 9.70
CA ASN A 425 -16.85 32.31 10.70
C ASN A 425 -17.53 31.22 11.54
N ILE A 426 -17.33 31.26 12.86
CA ILE A 426 -17.91 30.33 13.83
C ILE A 426 -18.90 31.10 14.71
N GLN A 427 -20.14 30.62 14.80
CA GLN A 427 -21.14 31.13 15.73
C GLN A 427 -21.51 30.08 16.77
N PHE A 428 -21.76 30.54 18.00
CA PHE A 428 -22.11 29.70 19.14
C PHE A 428 -23.55 29.97 19.58
N TYR A 429 -24.30 28.90 19.81
CA TYR A 429 -25.65 28.97 20.38
C TYR A 429 -25.71 28.06 21.61
N VAL A 430 -26.13 28.63 22.74
CA VAL A 430 -26.34 27.90 24.00
C VAL A 430 -27.81 28.04 24.37
N VAL A 431 -28.50 26.91 24.50
CA VAL A 431 -29.91 26.86 24.90
C VAL A 431 -30.00 26.25 26.30
N ILE A 432 -30.56 27.02 27.23
CA ILE A 432 -30.90 26.58 28.59
C ILE A 432 -32.35 27.00 28.85
N GLU A 433 -33.19 26.03 29.22
CA GLU A 433 -34.60 26.22 29.59
C GLU A 433 -35.42 27.10 28.62
N GLY A 434 -35.36 26.81 27.33
CA GLY A 434 -36.31 27.37 26.35
C GLY A 434 -36.16 28.86 26.01
N ARG A 435 -35.04 29.51 26.34
CA ARG A 435 -34.72 30.88 25.87
C ARG A 435 -33.44 30.93 25.03
N TRP A 436 -33.50 31.62 23.90
CA TRP A 436 -32.37 31.85 23.00
C TRP A 436 -31.49 33.00 23.50
N LEU A 437 -30.17 32.78 23.60
CA LEU A 437 -29.18 33.83 23.83
C LEU A 437 -28.19 33.84 22.67
N THR A 438 -28.12 34.96 21.94
CA THR A 438 -27.15 35.20 20.85
C THR A 438 -25.91 35.91 21.39
N SER A 439 -24.69 35.43 21.10
CA SER A 439 -23.45 36.18 21.34
C SER A 439 -22.60 36.27 20.07
N GLY A 440 -22.13 37.49 19.76
CA GLY A 440 -21.54 37.90 18.47
C GLY A 440 -20.11 37.43 18.18
N THR A 441 -19.69 37.73 16.95
CA THR A 441 -18.48 37.29 16.25
C THR A 441 -17.22 38.10 16.61
N GLY A 442 -16.10 37.43 16.90
CA GLY A 442 -14.76 38.03 16.90
C GLY A 442 -13.69 37.14 17.56
N PRO A 443 -12.41 37.15 17.09
CA PRO A 443 -11.36 36.28 17.61
C PRO A 443 -10.80 36.86 18.92
N LYS A 444 -10.86 36.09 20.01
CA LYS A 444 -10.12 36.40 21.24
C LYS A 444 -9.14 35.28 21.56
N ALA A 445 -7.90 35.70 21.78
CA ALA A 445 -6.76 34.89 22.17
C ALA A 445 -7.07 33.98 23.37
N VAL A 446 -6.64 32.73 23.28
CA VAL A 446 -6.58 31.81 24.42
C VAL A 446 -5.22 31.95 25.09
N PRO A 447 -5.13 32.26 26.40
CA PRO A 447 -3.87 32.30 27.12
C PRO A 447 -3.43 30.90 27.55
N HIS A 448 -2.11 30.73 27.59
CA HIS A 448 -1.37 29.57 28.09
C HIS A 448 -1.93 28.98 29.38
N LEU A 449 -2.00 27.64 29.46
CA LEU A 449 -1.92 26.88 30.70
C LEU A 449 -1.14 25.56 30.44
N VAL A 450 -0.02 25.46 31.16
CA VAL A 450 0.74 24.25 31.54
C VAL A 450 0.41 24.04 33.03
N PRO A 451 0.49 22.83 33.62
CA PRO A 451 0.92 21.53 33.10
C PRO A 451 -0.20 20.50 32.89
#